data_AF-A0A8J7CP02-F1
#
_entry.id   AF-A0A8J7CP02-F1
#
_cell.length_a   1.000
_cell.length_b   1.000
_cell.length_c   1.000
_cell.angle_alpha   90.00
_cell.angle_beta   90.00
_cell.angle_gamma   90.00
#
_symmetry.space_group_name_H-M   'P 1'
#
loop_
_entity.id
_entity.type
_entity.pdbx_description
1 polymer ?
#
loop_
_entity_poly.entity_id
_entity_poly.type
_entity_poly.pdbx_seq_one_letter_code
_entity_poly.pdbx_strand_id
1 'polypeptide(L)' 'MFDKGMSNEQFNSHLETLAKLIEASAKTVAEAAQIVRDAKIDTTAEKHVDAALTFAAENLALPEVRVEKGNS' A
#
# COMPACT_ATOMS: atom_id res chain seq x y z
N MET A 1 -1.49 20.35 -1.41
CA MET A 1 -2.43 19.82 -2.41
C MET A 1 -1.86 18.51 -2.92
N PHE A 2 -2.37 17.37 -2.44
CA PHE A 2 -1.99 16.05 -2.92
C PHE A 2 -3.08 15.57 -3.88
N ASP A 3 -2.97 15.95 -5.15
CA ASP A 3 -3.90 15.56 -6.21
C ASP A 3 -3.14 15.80 -7.52
N LYS A 4 -2.82 14.84 -8.37
CA LYS A 4 -3.59 13.67 -8.80
C LYS A 4 -2.62 12.57 -9.21
N GLY A 5 -3.07 11.32 -9.16
CA GLY A 5 -2.46 10.25 -9.95
C GLY A 5 -2.35 10.61 -11.44
N MET A 6 -1.66 9.76 -12.21
CA MET A 6 -1.45 9.94 -13.66
C MET A 6 -2.67 10.52 -14.39
N SER A 7 -2.45 11.44 -15.33
CA SER A 7 -3.50 11.86 -16.25
C SER A 7 -4.01 10.64 -17.04
N ASN A 8 -5.25 10.70 -17.54
CA ASN A 8 -5.81 9.61 -18.34
C ASN A 8 -4.92 9.23 -19.53
N GLU A 9 -4.27 10.21 -20.16
CA GLU A 9 -3.33 9.97 -21.26
C GLU A 9 -2.09 9.19 -20.81
N GLN A 10 -1.51 9.60 -19.67
CA GLN A 10 -0.35 8.92 -19.09
C GLN A 10 -0.71 7.50 -18.65
N PHE A 11 -1.90 7.33 -18.06
CA PHE A 11 -2.41 6.03 -17.65
C PHE A 11 -2.61 5.11 -18.86
N ASN A 12 -3.24 5.60 -19.93
CA ASN A 12 -3.42 4.83 -21.16
C ASN A 12 -2.09 4.42 -21.80
N SER A 13 -1.12 5.34 -21.86
CA SER A 13 0.22 5.04 -22.37
C SER A 13 0.94 3.96 -21.54
N HIS A 14 0.73 3.98 -20.22
CA HIS A 14 1.26 2.96 -19.33
C HIS A 14 0.60 1.59 -19.58
N LEU A 15 -0.73 1.54 -19.75
CA LEU A 15 -1.45 0.31 -20.10
C LEU A 15 -1.00 -0.26 -21.45
N GLU A 16 -0.78 0.57 -22.46
CA GLU A 16 -0.23 0.13 -23.75
C GLU A 16 1.17 -0.46 -23.62
N THR A 17 2.00 0.11 -22.75
CA THR A 17 3.35 -0.42 -22.48
C THR A 17 3.27 -1.80 -21.83
N LEU A 18 2.36 -1.98 -20.88
CA LEU A 18 2.11 -3.28 -20.25
C LEU A 18 1.56 -4.32 -21.25
N ALA A 19 0.66 -3.91 -22.14
CA ALA A 19 0.15 -4.79 -23.20
C ALA A 19 1.28 -5.29 -24.11
N LYS A 20 2.15 -4.40 -24.59
CA LYS A 20 3.32 -4.76 -25.42
C LYS A 20 4.28 -5.70 -24.69
N LEU A 21 4.49 -5.48 -23.38
CA LEU A 21 5.32 -6.37 -22.56
C LEU A 21 4.71 -7.77 -22.47
N ILE A 22 3.40 -7.87 -22.24
CA ILE A 22 2.69 -9.16 -22.19
C ILE A 22 2.78 -9.86 -23.54
N GLU A 23 2.51 -9.17 -24.65
CA GLU A 23 2.58 -9.72 -26.00
C GLU A 23 3.99 -10.25 -26.35
N ALA A 24 5.04 -9.56 -25.90
CA ALA A 24 6.42 -9.96 -26.16
C ALA A 24 6.91 -11.11 -25.27
N SER A 25 6.39 -11.23 -24.04
CA SER A 25 7.02 -12.04 -22.97
C SER A 25 6.18 -13.21 -22.51
N ALA A 26 4.85 -13.07 -22.46
CA ALA A 26 3.97 -14.09 -21.93
C ALA A 26 3.61 -15.11 -23.01
N LYS A 27 3.81 -16.39 -22.72
CA LYS A 27 3.38 -17.52 -23.56
C LYS A 27 2.07 -18.13 -23.05
N THR A 28 1.72 -17.83 -21.80
CA THR A 28 0.50 -18.32 -21.16
C THR A 28 -0.26 -17.20 -20.44
N VAL A 29 -1.55 -17.42 -20.23
CA VAL A 29 -2.41 -16.51 -19.44
C VAL A 29 -1.87 -16.33 -18.02
N ALA A 30 -1.31 -17.39 -17.41
CA ALA A 30 -0.73 -17.32 -16.07
C ALA A 30 0.48 -16.39 -16.01
N GLU A 31 1.36 -16.44 -17.01
CA GLU A 31 2.53 -15.55 -17.11
C GLU A 31 2.10 -14.09 -17.35
N ALA A 32 1.12 -13.86 -18.23
CA ALA A 32 0.56 -12.52 -18.44
C ALA A 32 -0.02 -11.94 -17.14
N ALA A 33 -0.76 -12.74 -16.37
CA ALA A 33 -1.30 -12.33 -15.09
C ALA A 33 -0.20 -12.01 -14.07
N GLN A 34 0.92 -12.74 -14.10
CA GLN A 34 2.06 -12.48 -13.22
C GLN A 34 2.73 -11.13 -13.57
N ILE A 35 2.96 -10.85 -14.86
CA ILE A 35 3.52 -9.58 -15.33
C ILE A 35 2.68 -8.38 -14.85
N VAL A 36 1.35 -8.47 -14.93
CA VAL A 36 0.44 -7.41 -14.46
C VAL A 36 0.55 -7.20 -12.95
N ARG A 37 0.66 -8.28 -12.17
CA ARG A 37 0.84 -8.19 -10.70
C ARG A 37 2.18 -7.58 -10.32
N ASP A 38 3.25 -7.97 -11.03
CA ASP A 38 4.60 -7.45 -10.79
C ASP A 38 4.71 -5.97 -11.16
N ALA A 39 3.97 -5.53 -12.18
CA ALA A 39 3.87 -4.13 -12.60
C ALA A 39 3.00 -3.26 -11.67
N LYS A 40 2.22 -3.86 -10.77
CA LYS A 40 1.42 -3.11 -9.81
C LYS A 40 2.36 -2.38 -8.85
N ILE A 41 2.47 -1.06 -9.03
CA ILE A 41 3.09 -0.19 -8.03
C ILE A 41 2.32 -0.41 -6.73
N ASP A 42 3.04 -0.89 -5.71
CA ASP A 42 2.44 -1.20 -4.43
C ASP A 42 2.15 0.10 -3.68
N THR A 43 1.00 0.70 -3.96
CA THR A 43 0.46 1.85 -3.19
C THR A 43 0.24 1.50 -1.71
N THR A 44 0.35 0.22 -1.36
CA THR A 44 0.34 -0.30 0.00
C THR A 44 1.62 0.03 0.78
N ALA A 45 2.75 0.29 0.11
CA ALA A 45 3.99 0.68 0.78
C ALA A 45 3.87 2.05 1.51
N GLU A 46 3.04 2.96 1.00
CA GLU A 46 2.72 4.22 1.70
C GLU A 46 1.63 4.02 2.77
N LYS A 47 0.67 3.12 2.52
CA LYS A 47 -0.46 2.87 3.45
C LYS A 47 -0.09 2.07 4.70
N HIS A 48 1.02 1.33 4.69
CA HIS A 48 1.50 0.59 5.86
C HIS A 48 2.33 1.43 6.84
N VAL A 49 2.82 2.61 6.44
CA VAL A 49 3.55 3.51 7.35
C VAL A 49 2.58 4.17 8.34
N ASP A 50 1.39 4.56 7.87
CA ASP A 50 0.34 5.14 8.73
C ASP A 50 -0.28 4.11 9.70
N ALA A 51 -0.49 2.88 9.24
CA ALA A 51 -1.05 1.82 10.09
C ALA A 51 -0.09 1.40 11.22
N ALA A 52 1.22 1.37 10.94
CA ALA A 52 2.24 1.02 11.93
C ALA A 52 2.42 2.11 13.01
N LEU A 53 2.32 3.40 12.64
CA LEU A 53 2.39 4.52 13.59
C LEU A 53 1.15 4.59 14.50
N THR A 54 -0.03 4.26 13.96
CA THR A 54 -1.29 4.29 14.73
C THR A 54 -1.32 3.22 15.83
N PHE A 55 -0.87 2.00 15.53
CA PHE A 55 -0.84 0.92 16.52
C PHE A 55 0.20 1.14 17.63
N ALA A 56 1.31 1.82 17.32
CA ALA A 56 2.34 2.16 18.31
C ALA A 56 1.89 3.24 19.30
N ALA A 57 1.04 4.18 18.87
CA ALA A 57 0.53 5.26 19.72
C ALA A 57 -0.50 4.77 20.75
N GLU A 58 -1.37 3.82 20.37
CA GLU A 58 -2.38 3.26 21.27
C GLU A 58 -1.76 2.40 22.40
N ASN A 59 -0.59 1.81 22.16
CA ASN A 59 0.09 0.94 23.12
C ASN A 59 1.10 1.67 24.05
N LEU A 60 1.27 2.99 23.86
CA LEU A 60 2.11 3.84 24.74
C LEU A 60 1.30 4.58 25.82
N ALA A 61 -0.03 4.38 25.86
CA ALA A 61 -0.85 4.82 26.97
C ALA A 61 -0.49 4.00 28.22
N LEU A 62 0.46 4.53 29.00
CA LEU A 62 0.80 4.00 30.32
C LEU A 62 -0.50 3.79 31.11
N PRO A 63 -0.77 2.59 31.67
CA PRO A 63 -1.90 2.43 32.55
C PRO A 63 -1.71 3.38 33.73
N GLU A 64 -2.65 4.31 33.92
CA GLU A 64 -2.68 5.16 35.10
C GLU A 64 -2.66 4.26 36.33
N VAL A 65 -1.55 4.25 37.06
CA VAL A 65 -1.43 3.55 38.34
C VAL A 65 -2.37 4.25 39.31
N ARG A 66 -3.59 3.74 39.42
CA ARG A 66 -4.55 4.18 40.43
C ARG A 66 -4.02 3.72 41.79
N VAL A 67 -3.32 4.63 42.47
CA VAL A 67 -2.92 4.43 43.87
C VAL A 67 -4.19 4.49 44.72
N GLU A 68 -4.77 3.33 45.03
CA GLU A 68 -5.79 3.23 46.06
C GLU A 68 -5.14 3.58 47.40
N LYS A 69 -5.51 4.74 47.95
CA LYS A 69 -5.13 5.09 49.31
C LYS A 69 -5.84 4.14 50.27
N GLY A 70 -5.09 3.15 50.73
CA GLY A 70 -5.46 2.29 51.85
C GLY A 70 -5.73 3.12 53.11
N ASN A 71 -6.92 2.90 53.63
CA ASN A 71 -7.52 3.41 54.85
C ASN A 71 -6.59 3.28 56.08
N SER A 72 -6.44 4.35 56.87
CA SER A 72 -5.96 4.30 58.27
C SER A 72 -7.13 4.39 59.22
#